data_AF-A0A2Z5MVW4-F1
#
_entry.id   AF-A0A2Z5MVW4-F1
#
_cell.length_a   1.000
_cell.length_b   1.000
_cell.length_c   1.000
_cell.angle_alpha   90.00
_cell.angle_beta   90.00
_cell.angle_gamma   90.00
#
_symmetry.space_group_name_H-M   'P 1'
#
loop_
_entity.id
_entity.type
_entity.pdbx_description
1 polymer ?
#
loop_
_entity_poly.entity_id
_entity_poly.type
_entity_poly.pdbx_seq_one_letter_code
_entity_poly.pdbx_strand_id
1 'polypeptide(L)'
;MTTLAERLEQAMKLPPEKKAADLARACRVRAPSVSDWLSGKTKKMEGANLLLAAEFLNVDPWWLATGEGQMERRANAPAPQRQETLGAHAQALVDALAKADKVGLPSAAFVALLETLKVFEDLRGRQSGDLLDLNAPDPQEG
;
A
#
# COMPACT_ATOMS: atom_id res chain seq x y z
N MET A 1 -2.73 23.05 -17.66
CA MET A 1 -3.05 21.63 -17.38
C MET A 1 -2.72 20.84 -18.62
N THR A 2 -2.03 19.70 -18.50
CA THR A 2 -1.81 18.79 -19.64
C THR A 2 -3.04 17.92 -19.87
N THR A 3 -3.21 17.41 -21.08
CA THR A 3 -4.28 16.48 -21.46
C THR A 3 -3.90 15.04 -21.08
N LEU A 4 -4.90 14.14 -21.08
CA LEU A 4 -4.65 12.71 -20.91
C LEU A 4 -3.71 12.15 -22.00
N ALA A 5 -3.89 12.59 -23.24
CA ALA A 5 -3.07 12.18 -24.38
C ALA A 5 -1.60 12.55 -24.17
N GLU A 6 -1.32 13.81 -23.82
CA GLU A 6 0.04 14.28 -23.55
C GLU A 6 0.71 13.49 -22.42
N ARG A 7 -0.03 13.18 -21.35
CA ARG A 7 0.49 12.37 -20.24
C ARG A 7 0.78 10.92 -20.62
N LEU A 8 -0.09 10.32 -21.43
CA LEU A 8 0.15 8.97 -21.96
C LEU A 8 1.38 8.94 -22.87
N GLU A 9 1.51 9.91 -23.78
CA GLU A 9 2.70 10.01 -24.63
C GLU A 9 3.98 10.21 -23.82
N GLN A 10 3.93 11.07 -22.80
CA GLN A 10 5.05 11.27 -21.88
C GLN A 10 5.43 9.97 -21.15
N ALA A 11 4.45 9.25 -20.63
CA ALA A 11 4.67 7.99 -19.91
C ALA A 11 5.17 6.85 -20.81
N MET A 12 4.71 6.78 -22.06
CA MET A 12 5.14 5.75 -23.00
C MET A 12 6.59 5.93 -23.46
N LYS A 13 7.11 7.16 -23.44
CA LYS A 13 8.50 7.49 -23.80
C LYS A 13 9.51 7.23 -22.66
N LEU A 14 9.04 6.91 -21.45
CA LEU A 14 9.95 6.54 -20.35
C LEU A 14 10.66 5.22 -20.66
N PRO A 15 11.96 5.08 -20.34
CA PRO A 15 12.67 3.82 -20.50
C PRO A 15 12.13 2.73 -19.55
N PRO A 16 11.91 1.48 -20.01
CA PRO A 16 11.91 1.05 -21.40
C PRO A 16 10.69 1.58 -22.17
N GLU A 17 10.90 2.08 -23.39
CA GLU A 17 9.83 2.66 -24.22
C GLU A 17 8.72 1.63 -24.48
N LYS A 18 7.46 2.06 -24.30
CA LYS A 18 6.28 1.20 -24.39
C LYS A 18 5.47 1.52 -25.64
N LYS A 19 5.01 0.49 -26.35
CA LYS A 19 4.20 0.66 -27.57
C LYS A 19 2.71 0.63 -27.27
N ALA A 20 1.92 1.31 -28.09
CA ALA A 20 0.46 1.37 -27.94
C ALA A 20 -0.20 -0.02 -28.00
N ALA A 21 0.35 -0.94 -28.79
CA ALA A 21 -0.12 -2.32 -28.88
C ALA A 21 0.14 -3.14 -27.60
N ASP A 22 1.21 -2.84 -26.86
CA ASP A 22 1.48 -3.45 -25.56
C ASP A 22 0.53 -2.88 -24.50
N LEU A 23 0.30 -1.56 -24.54
CA LEU A 23 -0.66 -0.90 -23.64
C LEU A 23 -2.09 -1.44 -23.82
N ALA A 24 -2.53 -1.68 -25.08
CA ALA A 24 -3.83 -2.27 -25.36
C ALA A 24 -3.97 -3.66 -24.73
N ARG A 25 -2.94 -4.50 -24.88
CA ARG A 25 -2.88 -5.84 -24.28
C ARG A 25 -2.89 -5.78 -22.75
N ALA A 26 -2.11 -4.88 -22.16
CA ALA A 26 -2.05 -4.71 -20.71
C ALA A 26 -3.38 -4.25 -20.11
N CYS A 27 -4.06 -3.33 -20.79
CA CYS A 27 -5.38 -2.83 -20.36
C CYS A 27 -6.54 -3.76 -20.76
N ARG A 28 -6.29 -4.86 -21.49
CA ARG A 28 -7.32 -5.78 -22.01
C ARG A 28 -8.37 -5.08 -22.88
N VAL A 29 -7.95 -4.06 -23.63
CA VAL A 29 -8.81 -3.32 -24.56
C VAL A 29 -8.39 -3.56 -26.01
N ARG A 30 -9.25 -3.15 -26.96
CA ARG A 30 -8.90 -3.18 -28.38
C ARG A 30 -8.01 -1.99 -28.75
N ALA A 31 -7.17 -2.15 -29.77
CA ALA A 31 -6.27 -1.09 -30.24
C ALA A 31 -6.94 0.28 -30.50
N PRO A 32 -8.17 0.35 -31.07
CA PRO A 32 -8.85 1.64 -31.27
C PRO A 32 -9.12 2.40 -29.96
N SER A 33 -9.31 1.71 -28.83
CA SER A 33 -9.48 2.36 -27.53
C SER A 33 -8.22 3.16 -27.16
N VAL A 34 -7.03 2.57 -27.34
CA VAL A 34 -5.76 3.25 -27.07
C VAL A 34 -5.53 4.39 -28.06
N SER A 35 -5.87 4.20 -29.34
CA SER A 35 -5.81 5.27 -30.34
C SER A 35 -6.71 6.46 -29.98
N ASP A 36 -7.91 6.20 -29.45
CA ASP A 36 -8.84 7.24 -28.99
C ASP A 36 -8.29 7.98 -27.75
N TRP A 37 -7.48 7.32 -26.90
CA TRP A 37 -6.82 7.97 -25.76
C TRP A 37 -5.64 8.85 -26.21
N LEU A 38 -4.78 8.33 -27.08
CA LEU A 38 -3.58 9.02 -27.57
C LEU A 38 -3.92 10.18 -28.52
N SER A 39 -5.02 10.09 -29.27
CA SER A 39 -5.48 11.21 -30.11
C SER A 39 -6.18 12.32 -29.32
N GLY A 40 -6.46 12.12 -28.03
CA GLY A 40 -7.19 13.08 -27.19
C GLY A 40 -8.70 13.11 -27.44
N LYS A 41 -9.24 12.26 -28.32
CA LYS A 41 -10.70 12.09 -28.50
C LYS A 41 -11.36 11.69 -27.18
N THR A 42 -10.69 10.84 -26.41
CA THR A 42 -11.08 10.51 -25.04
C THR A 42 -10.41 11.44 -24.04
N LYS A 43 -11.21 12.26 -23.35
CA LYS A 43 -10.70 13.21 -22.35
C LYS A 43 -10.56 12.62 -20.95
N LYS A 44 -11.24 11.50 -20.68
CA LYS A 44 -11.24 10.79 -19.38
C LYS A 44 -11.19 9.29 -19.62
N MET A 45 -10.31 8.61 -18.90
CA MET A 45 -10.19 7.16 -18.95
C MET A 45 -11.08 6.53 -17.87
N GLU A 46 -11.70 5.40 -18.17
CA GLU A 46 -12.43 4.60 -17.18
C GLU A 46 -11.47 4.09 -16.10
N GLY A 47 -11.94 4.01 -14.85
CA GLY A 47 -11.09 3.69 -13.69
C GLY A 47 -10.32 2.37 -13.82
N ALA A 48 -10.95 1.30 -14.33
CA ALA A 48 -10.28 0.02 -14.53
C ALA A 48 -9.11 0.13 -15.54
N ASN A 49 -9.36 0.80 -16.66
CA ASN A 49 -8.34 1.02 -17.69
C ASN A 49 -7.22 1.93 -17.19
N LEU A 50 -7.56 2.95 -16.39
CA LEU A 50 -6.60 3.86 -15.77
C LEU A 50 -5.62 3.14 -14.85
N LEU A 51 -6.13 2.27 -13.98
CA LEU A 51 -5.29 1.51 -13.04
C LEU A 51 -4.36 0.56 -13.79
N LEU A 52 -4.87 -0.17 -14.79
CA LEU A 52 -4.07 -1.08 -15.62
C LEU A 52 -3.03 -0.33 -16.46
N ALA A 53 -3.40 0.82 -17.04
CA ALA A 53 -2.47 1.66 -17.79
C ALA A 53 -1.37 2.20 -16.87
N ALA A 54 -1.71 2.71 -15.70
CA ALA A 54 -0.75 3.25 -14.73
C ALA A 54 0.22 2.17 -14.23
N GLU A 55 -0.27 0.96 -13.97
CA GLU A 55 0.55 -0.18 -13.60
C GLU A 55 1.50 -0.58 -14.74
N PHE A 56 0.99 -0.74 -15.95
CA PHE A 56 1.80 -1.08 -17.11
C PHE A 56 2.87 -0.03 -17.41
N LEU A 57 2.53 1.25 -17.29
CA LEU A 57 3.42 2.39 -17.55
C LEU A 57 4.35 2.70 -16.35
N ASN A 58 4.15 2.06 -15.19
CA ASN A 58 4.85 2.33 -13.93
C ASN A 58 4.76 3.80 -13.48
N VAL A 59 3.57 4.40 -13.60
CA VAL A 59 3.27 5.77 -13.18
C VAL A 59 2.22 5.79 -12.08
N ASP A 60 2.08 6.95 -11.43
CA ASP A 60 1.02 7.18 -10.47
C ASP A 60 -0.34 7.36 -11.19
N PRO A 61 -1.40 6.63 -10.77
CA PRO A 61 -2.72 6.70 -11.41
C PRO A 61 -3.43 8.04 -11.20
N TRP A 62 -3.18 8.73 -10.08
CA TRP A 62 -3.72 10.06 -9.82
C TRP A 62 -3.10 11.07 -10.78
N TRP A 63 -1.78 11.04 -10.95
CA TRP A 63 -1.10 11.87 -11.95
C TRP A 63 -1.60 11.56 -13.37
N LEU A 64 -1.77 10.29 -13.73
CA LEU A 64 -2.25 9.93 -15.07
C LEU A 64 -3.68 10.45 -15.32
N ALA A 65 -4.55 10.44 -14.31
CA ALA A 65 -5.93 10.91 -14.43
C ALA A 65 -6.06 12.44 -14.44
N THR A 66 -5.31 13.13 -13.57
CA THR A 66 -5.53 14.56 -13.27
C THR A 66 -4.44 15.46 -13.84
N GLY A 67 -3.22 14.93 -14.00
CA GLY A 67 -2.01 15.71 -14.27
C GLY A 67 -1.44 16.42 -13.05
N GLU A 68 -1.95 16.11 -11.85
CA GLU A 68 -1.47 16.66 -10.59
C GLU A 68 -0.58 15.66 -9.85
N GLY A 69 0.34 16.16 -9.02
CA GLY A 69 1.27 15.33 -8.26
C GLY A 69 2.48 14.84 -9.07
N GLN A 70 3.10 13.75 -8.60
CA GLN A 70 4.30 13.16 -9.22
C GLN A 70 3.92 12.09 -10.23
N MET A 71 4.60 12.08 -11.38
CA MET A 71 4.42 11.08 -12.43
C MET A 71 4.88 9.69 -11.99
N GLU A 72 6.03 9.61 -11.34
CA GLU A 72 6.62 8.34 -10.95
C GLU A 72 5.75 7.65 -9.91
N ARG A 73 5.44 6.38 -10.18
CA ARG A 73 4.91 5.52 -9.12
C ARG A 73 5.96 5.48 -8.03
N ARG A 74 5.61 5.87 -6.80
CA ARG A 74 6.49 5.65 -5.64
C ARG A 74 6.74 4.15 -5.52
N ALA A 75 7.88 3.70 -6.03
CA ALA A 75 8.30 2.29 -6.04
C ALA A 75 8.45 1.69 -4.63
N ASN A 76 8.43 2.55 -3.62
CA ASN A 76 8.47 2.22 -2.20
C ASN A 76 7.63 3.22 -1.39
N ALA A 77 6.42 3.58 -1.84
CA ALA A 77 5.46 4.05 -0.85
C ALA A 77 5.16 2.84 0.03
N PRO A 78 5.62 2.77 1.29
CA PRO A 78 5.06 1.77 2.19
C PRO A 78 3.54 1.91 2.10
N ALA A 79 2.82 0.79 1.98
CA ALA A 79 1.35 0.79 2.05
C ALA A 79 0.97 1.82 3.11
N PRO A 80 0.08 2.80 2.81
CA PRO A 80 -0.08 4.03 3.60
C PRO A 80 0.00 3.60 5.04
N GLN A 81 1.15 3.89 5.67
CA GLN A 81 1.41 3.39 6.99
C GLN A 81 0.30 4.03 7.75
N ARG A 82 -0.68 3.23 8.19
CA ARG A 82 -1.62 3.68 9.19
C ARG A 82 -0.67 4.24 10.23
N GLN A 83 -0.65 5.56 10.38
CA GLN A 83 0.07 6.15 11.49
C GLN A 83 -0.71 5.62 12.67
N GLU A 84 -0.30 4.44 13.13
CA GLU A 84 -0.70 3.87 14.39
C GLU A 84 -0.09 4.84 15.38
N THR A 85 -0.86 5.89 15.63
CA THR A 85 -0.63 6.80 16.73
C THR A 85 -0.56 5.88 17.93
N LEU A 86 0.66 5.69 18.43
CA LEU A 86 0.91 4.89 19.62
C LEU A 86 -0.07 5.38 20.68
N GLY A 87 -0.81 4.45 21.28
CA GLY A 87 -1.67 4.81 22.40
C GLY A 87 -0.86 5.50 23.48
N ALA A 88 -1.49 6.37 24.28
CA ALA A 88 -0.80 7.20 25.27
C ALA A 88 0.17 6.42 26.18
N HIS A 89 -0.19 5.19 26.56
CA HIS A 89 0.64 4.31 27.37
C HIS A 89 1.88 3.78 26.62
N ALA A 90 1.73 3.45 25.34
CA ALA A 90 2.84 2.99 24.53
C ALA A 90 3.85 4.13 24.29
N GLN A 91 3.35 5.35 24.06
CA GLN A 91 4.21 6.53 23.95
C GLN A 91 4.95 6.82 25.27
N ALA A 92 4.26 6.75 26.40
CA ALA A 92 4.88 6.96 27.72
C ALA A 92 6.00 5.94 28.01
N LEU A 93 5.83 4.68 27.59
CA LEU A 93 6.87 3.66 27.72
C LEU A 93 8.09 3.98 26.85
N VAL A 94 7.87 4.39 25.58
CA VAL A 94 8.95 4.80 24.68
C VAL A 94 9.74 5.97 25.26
N ASP A 95 9.05 6.99 25.78
CA ASP A 95 9.68 8.16 26.38
C ASP A 95 10.50 7.80 27.64
N ALA A 96 9.97 6.91 28.48
CA ALA A 96 10.66 6.44 29.68
C ALA A 96 11.93 5.66 29.33
N LEU A 97 11.87 4.78 28.32
CA LEU A 97 13.03 4.02 27.86
C LEU A 97 14.09 4.93 27.22
N ALA A 98 13.68 5.90 26.39
CA ALA A 98 14.59 6.87 25.79
C ALA A 98 15.28 7.75 26.86
N LYS A 99 14.57 8.10 27.93
CA LYS A 99 15.14 8.82 29.06
C LYS A 99 16.14 7.96 29.84
N ALA A 100 15.82 6.68 30.06
CA ALA A 100 16.69 5.75 30.77
C ALA A 100 17.97 5.42 29.98
N ASP A 101 17.86 5.24 28.66
CA ASP A 101 19.01 5.00 27.77
C ASP A 101 20.05 6.12 27.86
N LYS A 102 19.60 7.38 27.87
CA LYS A 102 20.48 8.56 28.06
C LYS A 102 21.25 8.57 29.38
N VAL A 103 20.79 7.82 30.38
CA VAL A 103 21.44 7.69 31.70
C VAL A 103 22.29 6.42 31.77
N GLY A 104 22.43 5.68 30.67
CA GLY A 104 23.29 4.49 30.56
C GLY A 104 22.58 3.20 30.98
N LEU A 105 21.30 3.05 30.63
CA LEU A 105 20.57 1.81 30.91
C LEU A 105 21.32 0.61 30.28
N PRO A 106 21.66 -0.43 31.06
CA PRO A 106 22.38 -1.58 30.53
C PRO A 106 21.49 -2.36 29.55
N SER A 107 22.10 -2.89 28.49
CA SER A 107 21.40 -3.68 27.46
C SER A 107 20.65 -4.89 28.03
N ALA A 108 21.13 -5.47 29.14
CA ALA A 108 20.45 -6.55 29.85
C ALA A 108 19.05 -6.15 30.37
N ALA A 109 18.84 -4.88 30.74
CA ALA A 109 17.54 -4.39 31.18
C ALA A 109 16.53 -4.31 30.01
N PHE A 110 17.00 -3.94 28.81
CA PHE A 110 16.17 -3.98 27.60
C PHE A 110 15.76 -5.42 27.25
N VAL A 111 16.67 -6.38 27.37
CA VAL A 111 16.38 -7.80 27.12
C VAL A 111 15.33 -8.30 28.12
N ALA A 112 15.49 -8.02 29.41
CA ALA A 112 14.52 -8.42 30.43
C ALA A 112 13.12 -7.79 30.19
N LEU A 113 13.07 -6.52 29.77
CA LEU A 113 11.83 -5.86 29.42
C LEU A 113 11.16 -6.49 28.19
N LEU A 114 11.95 -6.83 27.17
CA LEU A 114 11.46 -7.48 25.96
C LEU A 114 10.88 -8.86 26.26
N GLU A 115 11.58 -9.67 27.07
CA GLU A 115 11.07 -10.97 27.52
C GLU A 115 9.77 -10.81 28.32
N THR A 116 9.68 -9.77 29.16
CA THR A 116 8.44 -9.45 29.88
C THR A 116 7.28 -9.15 28.92
N LEU A 117 7.51 -8.33 27.89
CA LEU A 117 6.49 -7.99 26.89
C LEU A 117 6.04 -9.22 26.09
N LYS A 118 6.97 -10.10 25.70
CA LYS A 118 6.66 -11.37 25.03
C LYS A 118 5.76 -12.26 25.89
N VAL A 119 6.01 -12.35 27.19
CA VAL A 119 5.14 -13.09 28.12
C VAL A 119 3.71 -12.53 28.10
N PHE A 120 3.55 -11.21 28.09
CA PHE A 120 2.22 -10.58 27.97
C PHE A 120 1.56 -10.83 26.62
N GLU A 121 2.33 -10.87 25.53
CA GLU A 121 1.85 -11.18 24.19
C GLU A 121 1.36 -12.64 24.11
N ASP A 122 2.13 -13.59 24.64
CA ASP A 122 1.76 -15.01 24.73
C ASP A 122 0.50 -15.22 25.57
N LEU A 123 0.36 -14.52 26.70
CA LEU A 123 -0.84 -14.57 27.54
C LEU A 123 -2.08 -14.01 26.81
N ARG A 124 -1.91 -12.95 26.02
CA ARG A 124 -2.99 -12.38 25.21
C ARG A 124 -3.37 -13.30 24.04
N GLY A 125 -2.39 -13.92 23.40
CA GLY A 125 -2.60 -14.91 22.35
C GLY A 125 -3.37 -16.13 22.85
N ARG A 126 -3.16 -16.54 24.10
CA ARG A 126 -3.93 -17.61 24.76
C ARG A 126 -5.39 -17.22 25.03
N GLN A 127 -5.69 -15.98 25.39
CA GLN A 127 -7.08 -15.53 25.59
C GLN A 127 -7.89 -15.44 24.28
N SER A 128 -7.24 -15.17 23.15
CA SER A 128 -7.93 -15.17 21.84
C SER A 128 -8.26 -16.56 21.31
N GLY A 129 -7.64 -17.62 21.84
CA GLY A 129 -7.90 -19.01 21.47
C GLY A 129 -9.13 -19.64 22.12
N ASP A 130 -9.67 -19.03 23.18
CA ASP A 130 -10.87 -19.51 23.91
C ASP A 130 -12.16 -18.79 23.47
N LEU A 131 -12.10 -17.94 22.44
CA LEU A 131 -13.25 -17.17 21.99
C LEU A 131 -14.08 -17.97 20.96
N LEU A 132 -15.02 -18.77 21.48
CA LEU A 132 -16.17 -19.37 20.80
C LEU A 132 -15.95 -19.77 19.33
N ASP A 133 -15.59 -21.03 19.09
CA ASP A 133 -15.72 -21.64 17.77
C ASP A 133 -17.21 -21.81 17.42
N LEU A 134 -17.81 -20.76 16.85
CA LEU A 134 -19.20 -20.74 16.37
C LEU A 134 -19.44 -21.66 15.15
N ASN A 135 -18.43 -22.39 14.69
CA ASN A 135 -18.49 -23.37 13.61
C ASN A 135 -18.32 -24.82 14.10
N ALA A 136 -18.29 -25.07 15.41
CA ALA A 136 -18.36 -26.42 15.94
C ALA A 136 -19.64 -27.10 15.44
N PRO A 137 -19.57 -28.26 14.76
CA PRO A 137 -20.77 -28.96 14.29
C PRO A 137 -21.63 -29.35 15.50
N ASP A 138 -22.94 -29.11 15.39
CA ASP A 138 -23.92 -29.45 16.42
C ASP A 138 -23.76 -30.92 16.83
N PRO A 139 -23.81 -31.27 18.13
CA PRO A 139 -23.72 -32.66 18.55
C PRO A 139 -24.84 -33.42 17.86
N GLN A 140 -24.47 -34.38 17.01
CA GLN A 140 -25.43 -35.27 16.36
C GLN A 140 -26.21 -35.97 17.48
N GLU A 141 -27.50 -35.62 17.61
CA GLU A 141 -28.43 -36.30 18.53
C GLU A 141 -28.49 -37.78 18.13
N GLY A 142 -28.09 -38.65 19.06
CA GLY A 142 -28.24 -40.10 18.99
C GLY A 142 -29.32 -40.59 19.94
#